data_AF-A0A920JQ09-F1
#
_entry.id   AF-A0A920JQ09-F1
#
_cell.length_a   1.000
_cell.length_b   1.000
_cell.length_c   1.000
_cell.angle_alpha   90.00
_cell.angle_beta   90.00
_cell.angle_gamma   90.00
#
_symmetry.space_group_name_H-M   'P 1'
#
loop_
_entity.id
_entity.type
_entity.pdbx_description
1 polymer ?
#
loop_
_entity_poly.entity_id
_entity_poly.type
_entity_poly.pdbx_seq_one_letter_code
_entity_poly.pdbx_strand_id
1 'polypeptide(L)'
;MPSGGNIVFDTTEAQTSIDVNSAKSTKGGDIEETALKTNLEAAVAICNQLKLRDIGGLLVVDYIDMMSRNSQKTVMRKMAELAKLDKAKIQFSPISKFGLMEISRQKLRSSIIGNSDDICPTCNGSGYIKSLSSLAISLVRMLEEEAVQVEKSFTVYLPVRLATYLLNEKKELIQAIEERHSITIKLIPGPEIDATSHLIDRENLSEQAFKAKLNTKTPQKENKNINKDKTYQKALVTAVTPKTTPPKPKSNNKQKL
;
A
#
# COMPACT_ATOMS: atom_id res chain seq x y z
N MET A 1 -4.91 -9.54 -23.99
CA MET A 1 -4.60 -10.93 -24.40
C MET A 1 -5.19 -11.19 -25.79
N PRO A 2 -4.69 -12.16 -26.57
CA PRO A 2 -5.15 -12.41 -27.94
C PRO A 2 -6.67 -12.58 -28.09
N SER A 3 -7.34 -13.24 -27.14
CA SER A 3 -8.80 -13.42 -27.16
C SER A 3 -9.59 -12.23 -26.56
N GLY A 4 -8.95 -11.08 -26.33
CA GLY A 4 -9.60 -9.85 -25.86
C GLY A 4 -9.73 -9.70 -24.33
N GLY A 5 -9.35 -10.72 -23.55
CA GLY A 5 -9.25 -10.60 -22.09
C GLY A 5 -8.08 -9.71 -21.65
N ASN A 6 -8.06 -9.31 -20.38
CA ASN A 6 -6.98 -8.53 -19.77
C ASN A 6 -6.46 -9.18 -18.48
N ILE A 7 -5.25 -8.79 -18.08
CA ILE A 7 -4.67 -9.13 -16.78
C ILE A 7 -4.28 -7.83 -16.08
N VAL A 8 -4.59 -7.72 -14.80
CA VAL A 8 -4.30 -6.55 -13.96
C VAL A 8 -3.28 -6.97 -12.91
N PHE A 9 -2.27 -6.13 -12.67
CA PHE A 9 -1.25 -6.35 -11.66
C PHE A 9 -1.35 -5.26 -10.60
N ASP A 10 -1.62 -5.65 -9.37
CA ASP A 10 -1.70 -4.75 -8.23
C ASP A 10 -0.62 -5.11 -7.21
N THR A 11 0.43 -4.31 -7.16
CA THR A 11 1.53 -4.49 -6.21
C THR A 11 1.20 -3.83 -4.88
N THR A 12 1.22 -4.61 -3.81
CA THR A 12 1.08 -4.14 -2.43
C THR A 12 2.43 -4.26 -1.70
N GLU A 13 2.47 -3.87 -0.42
CA GLU A 13 3.68 -3.97 0.41
C GLU A 13 4.22 -5.40 0.51
N ALA A 14 3.33 -6.39 0.69
CA ALA A 14 3.73 -7.77 0.96
C ALA A 14 3.74 -8.66 -0.30
N GLN A 15 2.82 -8.41 -1.24
CA GLN A 15 2.62 -9.29 -2.40
C GLN A 15 2.13 -8.54 -3.63
N THR A 16 2.27 -9.16 -4.80
CA THR A 16 1.61 -8.69 -6.04
C THR A 16 0.40 -9.56 -6.34
N SER A 17 -0.79 -8.94 -6.36
CA SER A 17 -2.03 -9.59 -6.80
C SER A 17 -2.16 -9.48 -8.31
N ILE A 18 -2.67 -10.53 -8.94
CA ILE A 18 -2.87 -10.60 -10.38
C ILE A 18 -4.29 -11.08 -10.64
N ASP A 19 -5.09 -10.25 -11.29
CA ASP A 19 -6.48 -10.55 -11.64
C ASP A 19 -6.62 -10.84 -13.14
N VAL A 20 -7.43 -11.84 -13.49
CA VAL A 20 -7.63 -12.29 -14.88
C VAL A 20 -9.07 -12.07 -15.31
N ASN A 21 -9.27 -11.16 -16.27
CA ASN A 21 -10.59 -10.88 -16.82
C ASN A 21 -10.75 -11.42 -18.24
N SER A 22 -11.87 -12.06 -18.52
CA SER A 22 -12.27 -12.45 -19.87
C SER A 22 -12.81 -11.26 -20.68
N ALA A 23 -12.85 -11.40 -22.00
CA ALA A 23 -13.48 -10.40 -22.87
C ALA A 23 -15.01 -10.36 -22.62
N LYS A 24 -15.61 -9.16 -22.66
CA LYS A 24 -17.08 -8.97 -22.64
C LYS A 24 -17.72 -9.51 -23.94
N SER A 25 -17.78 -10.83 -24.13
CA SER A 25 -18.52 -11.44 -25.24
C SER A 25 -18.81 -12.91 -24.99
N THR A 26 -19.71 -13.21 -24.06
CA THR A 26 -20.33 -14.55 -23.92
C THR A 26 -21.60 -14.63 -24.77
N LYS A 27 -21.45 -14.62 -26.09
CA LYS A 27 -22.54 -15.08 -26.99
C LYS A 27 -22.40 -16.59 -27.19
N GLY A 28 -22.95 -17.37 -26.24
CA GLY A 28 -23.39 -18.76 -26.44
C GLY A 28 -22.36 -19.90 -26.50
N GLY A 29 -21.07 -19.64 -26.24
CA GLY A 29 -20.05 -20.71 -26.12
C GLY A 29 -20.00 -21.36 -24.74
N ASP A 30 -19.33 -22.51 -24.63
CA ASP A 30 -19.05 -23.16 -23.35
C ASP A 30 -18.19 -22.24 -22.46
N ILE A 31 -18.76 -21.86 -21.31
CA ILE A 31 -18.15 -20.92 -20.35
C ILE A 31 -16.85 -21.53 -19.79
N GLU A 32 -16.81 -22.85 -19.59
CA GLU A 32 -15.65 -23.55 -19.04
C GLU A 32 -14.49 -23.56 -20.04
N GLU A 33 -14.77 -23.80 -21.33
CA GLU A 33 -13.76 -23.75 -22.39
C GLU A 33 -13.18 -22.33 -22.53
N THR A 34 -14.05 -21.31 -22.45
CA THR A 34 -13.65 -19.91 -22.50
C THR A 34 -12.77 -19.54 -21.30
N ALA A 35 -13.13 -20.00 -20.10
CA ALA A 35 -12.34 -19.80 -18.88
C ALA A 35 -10.95 -20.45 -19.01
N LEU A 36 -10.90 -21.74 -19.41
CA LEU A 36 -9.64 -22.45 -19.61
C LEU A 36 -8.74 -21.75 -20.64
N LYS A 37 -9.29 -21.39 -21.80
CA LYS A 37 -8.54 -20.70 -22.86
C LYS A 37 -7.99 -19.36 -22.37
N THR A 38 -8.82 -18.57 -21.70
CA THR A 38 -8.41 -17.26 -21.15
C THR A 38 -7.32 -17.43 -20.10
N ASN A 39 -7.44 -18.40 -19.19
CA ASN A 39 -6.44 -18.68 -18.16
C ASN A 39 -5.10 -19.18 -18.75
N LEU A 40 -5.13 -19.92 -19.86
CA LEU A 40 -3.91 -20.33 -20.57
C LEU A 40 -3.20 -19.15 -21.25
N GLU A 41 -3.96 -18.23 -21.86
CA GLU A 41 -3.41 -16.98 -22.38
C GLU A 41 -2.84 -16.11 -21.26
N ALA A 42 -3.55 -16.03 -20.13
CA ALA A 42 -3.12 -15.31 -18.94
C ALA A 42 -1.82 -15.90 -18.40
N ALA A 43 -1.68 -17.22 -18.32
CA ALA A 43 -0.44 -17.87 -17.89
C ALA A 43 0.78 -17.42 -18.72
N VAL A 44 0.65 -17.38 -20.05
CA VAL A 44 1.70 -16.89 -20.96
C VAL A 44 2.02 -15.41 -20.69
N ALA A 45 0.98 -14.58 -20.60
CA ALA A 45 1.14 -13.16 -20.39
C ALA A 45 1.76 -12.84 -19.02
N ILE A 46 1.32 -13.51 -17.96
CA ILE A 46 1.85 -13.39 -16.60
C ILE A 46 3.34 -13.70 -16.60
N CYS A 47 3.76 -14.89 -17.04
CA CYS A 47 5.18 -15.26 -17.06
C CYS A 47 6.03 -14.28 -17.86
N ASN A 48 5.52 -13.74 -18.97
CA ASN A 48 6.24 -12.73 -19.75
C ASN A 48 6.35 -11.39 -19.00
N GLN A 49 5.28 -10.91 -18.37
CA GLN A 49 5.32 -9.67 -17.58
C GLN A 49 6.22 -9.78 -16.35
N LEU A 50 6.24 -10.92 -15.66
CA LEU A 50 7.15 -11.14 -14.52
C LEU A 50 8.61 -10.99 -14.92
N LYS A 51 8.99 -11.51 -16.10
CA LYS A 51 10.34 -11.35 -16.67
C LYS A 51 10.63 -9.92 -17.10
N LEU A 52 9.69 -9.29 -17.82
CA LEU A 52 9.89 -7.96 -18.40
C LEU A 52 9.96 -6.86 -17.33
N ARG A 53 9.15 -6.96 -16.28
CA ARG A 53 9.08 -5.98 -15.18
C ARG A 53 9.96 -6.34 -13.98
N ASP A 54 10.67 -7.47 -14.05
CA ASP A 54 11.43 -8.06 -12.94
C ASP A 54 10.63 -8.14 -11.62
N ILE A 55 9.34 -8.47 -11.69
CA ILE A 55 8.49 -8.61 -10.50
C ILE A 55 8.91 -9.89 -9.77
N GLY A 56 9.20 -9.78 -8.47
CA GLY A 56 9.55 -10.92 -7.63
C GLY A 56 9.04 -10.73 -6.20
N GLY A 57 9.17 -11.79 -5.39
CA GLY A 57 8.53 -11.91 -4.08
C GLY A 57 7.34 -12.88 -4.14
N LEU A 58 6.37 -12.66 -3.25
CA LEU A 58 5.11 -13.39 -3.24
C LEU A 58 4.15 -12.79 -4.27
N LEU A 59 3.55 -13.64 -5.09
CA LEU A 59 2.49 -13.27 -6.02
C LEU A 59 1.30 -14.19 -5.84
N VAL A 60 0.11 -13.65 -6.07
CA VAL A 60 -1.15 -14.38 -6.00
C VAL A 60 -1.90 -14.11 -7.29
N VAL A 61 -2.25 -15.18 -8.02
CA VAL A 61 -3.02 -15.10 -9.26
C VAL A 61 -4.44 -15.56 -8.99
N ASP A 62 -5.40 -14.68 -9.24
CA ASP A 62 -6.82 -14.97 -9.28
C ASP A 62 -7.22 -15.34 -10.71
N TYR A 63 -7.30 -16.64 -10.99
CA TYR A 63 -7.74 -17.13 -12.28
C TYR A 63 -9.26 -17.16 -12.35
N ILE A 64 -9.81 -17.08 -13.57
CA ILE A 64 -11.24 -17.30 -13.77
C ILE A 64 -11.58 -18.71 -13.28
N ASP A 65 -12.65 -18.83 -12.49
CA ASP A 65 -13.09 -20.09 -11.92
C ASP A 65 -13.22 -21.19 -12.98
N MET A 66 -12.62 -22.35 -12.68
CA MET A 66 -12.70 -23.56 -13.49
C MET A 66 -13.25 -24.68 -12.63
N MET A 67 -14.37 -25.28 -13.05
CA MET A 67 -15.00 -26.39 -12.32
C MET A 67 -14.20 -27.69 -12.47
N SER A 68 -13.54 -27.86 -13.62
CA SER A 68 -12.76 -29.06 -13.91
C SER A 68 -11.36 -29.00 -13.28
N ARG A 69 -11.05 -29.99 -12.43
CA ARG A 69 -9.68 -30.19 -11.91
C ARG A 69 -8.67 -30.45 -13.02
N ASN A 70 -9.09 -30.98 -14.17
CA ASN A 70 -8.21 -31.20 -15.30
C ASN A 70 -7.84 -29.87 -15.98
N SER A 71 -8.79 -28.93 -16.07
CA SER A 71 -8.54 -27.56 -16.56
C SER A 71 -7.51 -26.85 -15.66
N GLN A 72 -7.72 -26.90 -14.34
CA GLN A 72 -6.78 -26.35 -13.34
C GLN A 72 -5.36 -26.92 -13.48
N LYS A 73 -5.24 -28.26 -13.58
CA LYS A 73 -3.95 -28.93 -13.81
C LYS A 73 -3.29 -28.51 -15.13
N THR A 74 -4.09 -28.27 -16.17
CA THR A 74 -3.59 -27.86 -17.48
C THR A 74 -2.98 -26.46 -17.43
N VAL A 75 -3.65 -25.51 -16.75
CA VAL A 75 -3.12 -24.16 -16.50
C VAL A 75 -1.83 -24.22 -15.68
N MET A 76 -1.81 -24.98 -14.57
CA MET A 76 -0.61 -25.16 -13.75
C MET A 76 0.56 -25.76 -14.53
N ARG A 77 0.31 -26.78 -15.35
CA ARG A 77 1.34 -27.40 -16.18
C ARG A 77 1.91 -26.38 -17.17
N LYS A 78 1.05 -25.53 -17.75
CA LYS A 78 1.49 -24.49 -18.68
C LYS A 78 2.36 -23.44 -17.99
N MET A 79 1.97 -23.01 -16.79
CA MET A 79 2.78 -22.11 -15.96
C MET A 79 4.15 -22.72 -15.64
N ALA A 80 4.20 -23.98 -15.22
CA ALA A 80 5.45 -24.67 -14.91
C ALA A 80 6.37 -24.83 -16.15
N GLU A 81 5.80 -25.04 -17.34
CA GLU A 81 6.54 -25.08 -18.60
C GLU A 81 7.19 -23.72 -18.91
N LEU A 82 6.41 -22.63 -18.80
CA LEU A 82 6.86 -21.27 -19.07
C LEU A 82 7.89 -20.78 -18.04
N ALA A 83 7.75 -21.21 -16.79
CA ALA A 83 8.64 -20.86 -15.69
C ALA A 83 10.07 -21.37 -15.88
N LYS A 84 10.26 -22.49 -16.59
CA LYS A 84 11.60 -23.03 -16.91
C LYS A 84 12.42 -22.09 -17.79
N LEU A 85 11.76 -21.18 -18.50
CA LEU A 85 12.40 -20.17 -19.34
C LEU A 85 12.79 -18.90 -18.55
N ASP A 86 12.37 -18.78 -17.29
CA ASP A 86 12.75 -17.67 -16.42
C ASP A 86 14.13 -17.94 -15.80
N LYS A 87 14.93 -16.87 -15.65
CA LYS A 87 16.22 -16.92 -14.96
C LYS A 87 16.04 -17.00 -13.44
N ALA A 88 14.94 -16.45 -12.93
CA ALA A 88 14.61 -16.51 -11.52
C ALA A 88 14.09 -17.88 -11.12
N LYS A 89 14.43 -18.34 -9.91
CA LYS A 89 13.78 -19.52 -9.33
C LYS A 89 12.33 -19.17 -9.02
N ILE A 90 11.40 -19.94 -9.59
CA ILE A 90 9.96 -19.80 -9.33
C ILE A 90 9.43 -21.08 -8.69
N GLN A 91 8.64 -20.92 -7.63
CA GLN A 91 7.89 -21.97 -6.96
C GLN A 91 6.40 -21.65 -7.06
N PHE A 92 5.59 -22.68 -7.25
CA PHE A 92 4.13 -22.56 -7.42
C PHE A 92 3.42 -23.47 -6.42
N SER A 93 2.34 -22.98 -5.82
CA SER A 93 1.36 -23.84 -5.16
C SER A 93 0.25 -24.25 -6.15
N PRO A 94 -0.45 -25.37 -5.92
CA PRO A 94 -1.65 -25.68 -6.68
C PRO A 94 -2.72 -24.60 -6.51
N ILE A 95 -3.62 -24.47 -7.49
CA ILE A 95 -4.80 -23.61 -7.36
C ILE A 95 -5.58 -24.04 -6.10
N SER A 96 -5.76 -23.09 -5.19
CA SER A 96 -6.39 -23.32 -3.89
C SER A 96 -7.89 -23.56 -4.04
N LYS A 97 -8.54 -23.91 -2.92
CA LYS A 97 -10.01 -24.02 -2.89
C LYS A 97 -10.72 -22.69 -3.16
N PHE A 98 -10.01 -21.57 -3.01
CA PHE A 98 -10.52 -20.23 -3.27
C PHE A 98 -10.24 -19.75 -4.71
N GLY A 99 -9.77 -20.61 -5.62
CA GLY A 99 -9.46 -20.22 -7.00
C GLY A 99 -8.09 -19.55 -7.20
N LEU A 100 -7.40 -19.23 -6.10
CA LEU A 100 -6.11 -18.53 -6.12
C LEU A 100 -4.91 -19.47 -6.32
N MET A 101 -3.92 -19.06 -7.12
CA MET A 101 -2.62 -19.72 -7.26
C MET A 101 -1.51 -18.86 -6.67
N GLU A 102 -0.74 -19.40 -5.72
CA GLU A 102 0.38 -18.66 -5.13
C GLU A 102 1.67 -18.97 -5.88
N ILE A 103 2.48 -17.93 -6.06
CA ILE A 103 3.75 -18.00 -6.76
C ILE A 103 4.81 -17.31 -5.91
N SER A 104 5.93 -17.97 -5.69
CA SER A 104 7.12 -17.35 -5.10
C SER A 104 8.20 -17.27 -6.16
N ARG A 105 8.55 -16.04 -6.58
CA ARG A 105 9.61 -15.79 -7.57
C ARG A 105 10.78 -15.07 -6.91
N GLN A 106 11.99 -15.60 -7.08
CA GLN A 106 13.21 -14.96 -6.57
C GLN A 106 13.43 -13.59 -7.24
N LYS A 107 13.67 -12.54 -6.45
CA LYS A 107 14.09 -11.23 -6.97
C LYS A 107 15.52 -11.31 -7.49
N LEU A 108 15.74 -10.97 -8.77
CA LEU A 108 17.07 -11.05 -9.40
C LEU A 108 17.89 -9.78 -9.18
N ARG A 109 17.26 -8.60 -9.12
CA ARG A 109 17.96 -7.34 -8.82
C ARG A 109 18.01 -7.06 -7.31
N SER A 110 19.22 -6.85 -6.81
CA SER A 110 19.50 -6.24 -5.52
C SER A 110 19.43 -4.71 -5.63
N SER A 111 18.34 -4.14 -5.11
CA SER A 111 18.17 -2.85 -4.38
C SER A 111 18.85 -1.53 -4.80
N ILE A 112 19.68 -1.45 -5.85
CA ILE A 112 20.46 -0.23 -6.18
C ILE A 112 19.94 0.51 -7.42
N ILE A 113 19.17 -0.16 -8.29
CA ILE A 113 18.52 0.45 -9.46
C ILE A 113 17.01 0.25 -9.30
N GLY A 114 16.46 0.83 -8.23
CA GLY A 114 15.10 0.57 -7.75
C GLY A 114 14.12 1.73 -7.90
N ASN A 115 14.43 2.75 -8.69
CA ASN A 115 13.60 3.95 -8.80
C ASN A 115 13.26 4.26 -10.27
N SER A 116 12.51 3.38 -10.95
CA SER A 116 11.74 3.86 -12.12
C SER A 116 10.49 4.60 -11.69
N ASP A 117 9.99 4.29 -10.49
CA ASP A 117 8.69 4.73 -10.00
C ASP A 117 8.89 5.51 -8.70
N ASP A 118 8.38 6.73 -8.67
CA ASP A 118 8.22 7.51 -7.43
C ASP A 118 6.85 7.24 -6.82
N ILE A 119 6.77 7.29 -5.49
CA ILE A 119 5.47 7.19 -4.80
C ILE A 119 4.61 8.38 -5.23
N CYS A 120 3.37 8.10 -5.67
CA CYS A 120 2.43 9.15 -6.05
C CYS A 120 2.28 10.19 -4.91
N PRO A 121 2.62 11.47 -5.13
CA PRO A 121 2.60 12.48 -4.07
C PRO A 121 1.19 12.84 -3.60
N THR A 122 0.16 12.53 -4.38
CA THR A 122 -1.24 12.85 -4.07
C THR A 122 -1.92 11.81 -3.18
N CYS A 123 -1.66 10.52 -3.42
CA CYS A 123 -2.29 9.42 -2.68
C CYS A 123 -1.31 8.64 -1.79
N ASN A 124 -0.02 9.02 -1.79
CA ASN A 124 1.06 8.35 -1.08
C ASN A 124 1.11 6.83 -1.32
N GLY A 125 0.78 6.41 -2.55
CA GLY A 125 0.76 5.00 -2.94
C GLY A 125 -0.53 4.23 -2.57
N SER A 126 -1.55 4.89 -2.01
CA SER A 126 -2.81 4.21 -1.65
C SER A 126 -3.73 3.91 -2.84
N GLY A 127 -3.55 4.59 -3.97
CA GLY A 127 -4.43 4.47 -5.15
C GLY A 127 -5.78 5.17 -5.03
N TYR A 128 -6.12 5.74 -3.88
CA TYR A 128 -7.38 6.45 -3.62
C TYR A 128 -7.12 7.82 -3.02
N ILE A 129 -7.96 8.81 -3.39
CA ILE A 129 -7.93 10.15 -2.81
C ILE A 129 -9.18 10.31 -1.94
N LYS A 130 -9.02 10.87 -0.74
CA LYS A 130 -10.16 11.12 0.16
C LYS A 130 -11.20 12.00 -0.53
N SER A 131 -12.48 11.68 -0.34
CA SER A 131 -13.57 12.53 -0.80
C SER A 131 -13.52 13.89 -0.09
N LEU A 132 -14.09 14.91 -0.73
CA LEU A 132 -14.14 16.27 -0.19
C LEU A 132 -14.78 16.31 1.21
N SER A 133 -15.85 15.54 1.41
CA SER A 133 -16.54 15.44 2.70
C SER A 133 -15.67 14.77 3.77
N SER A 134 -14.94 13.71 3.44
CA SER A 134 -14.02 13.03 4.36
C SER A 134 -12.85 13.94 4.74
N LEU A 135 -12.29 14.65 3.75
CA LEU A 135 -11.21 15.59 3.97
C LEU A 135 -11.65 16.76 4.86
N ALA A 136 -12.84 17.30 4.63
CA ALA A 136 -13.41 18.38 5.45
C ALA A 136 -13.57 17.96 6.91
N ILE A 137 -14.12 16.77 7.20
CA ILE A 137 -14.27 16.27 8.58
C ILE A 137 -12.90 16.06 9.23
N SER A 138 -11.96 15.48 8.51
CA SER A 138 -10.59 15.28 9.00
C SER A 138 -9.92 16.60 9.36
N LEU A 139 -10.13 17.62 8.53
CA LEU A 139 -9.60 18.96 8.75
C LEU A 139 -10.28 19.63 9.96
N VAL A 140 -11.61 19.61 10.05
CA VAL A 140 -12.36 20.18 11.19
C VAL A 140 -11.88 19.60 12.53
N ARG A 141 -11.66 18.28 12.61
CA ARG A 141 -11.12 17.64 13.83
C ARG A 141 -9.73 18.17 14.19
N MET A 142 -8.86 18.31 13.21
CA MET A 142 -7.53 18.83 13.45
C MET A 142 -7.54 20.33 13.78
N LEU A 143 -8.44 21.12 13.21
CA LEU A 143 -8.66 22.52 13.60
C LEU A 143 -9.13 22.63 15.05
N GLU A 144 -9.97 21.72 15.51
CA GLU A 144 -10.41 21.64 16.90
C GLU A 144 -9.25 21.26 17.84
N GLU A 145 -8.41 20.30 17.46
CA GLU A 145 -7.20 19.94 18.21
C GLU A 145 -6.22 21.14 18.33
N GLU A 146 -6.03 21.89 17.25
CA GLU A 146 -5.20 23.10 17.24
C GLU A 146 -5.81 24.23 18.08
N ALA A 147 -7.13 24.41 18.04
CA ALA A 147 -7.85 25.37 18.87
C ALA A 147 -7.62 25.13 20.37
N VAL A 148 -7.60 23.86 20.77
CA VAL A 148 -7.30 23.45 22.15
C VAL A 148 -5.85 23.75 22.53
N GLN A 149 -4.90 23.59 21.61
CA GLN A 149 -3.47 23.74 21.92
C GLN A 149 -3.00 25.20 21.96
N VAL A 150 -3.50 26.03 21.03
CA VAL A 150 -2.95 27.38 20.80
C VAL A 150 -3.76 28.46 21.55
N GLU A 151 -5.04 28.22 21.86
CA GLU A 151 -5.99 29.15 22.51
C GLU A 151 -5.98 30.57 21.89
N LYS A 152 -5.56 30.71 20.63
CA LYS A 152 -5.52 31.96 19.88
C LYS A 152 -6.15 31.75 18.51
N SER A 153 -6.60 32.85 17.91
CA SER A 153 -7.05 32.86 16.53
C SER A 153 -5.92 32.44 15.60
N PHE A 154 -6.21 31.74 14.52
CA PHE A 154 -5.21 31.30 13.55
C PHE A 154 -5.78 31.29 12.13
N THR A 155 -4.89 31.28 11.15
CA THR A 155 -5.25 31.31 9.73
C THR A 155 -4.89 29.98 9.07
N VAL A 156 -5.80 29.44 8.26
CA VAL A 156 -5.64 28.16 7.59
C VAL A 156 -5.72 28.37 6.09
N TYR A 157 -4.68 27.96 5.39
CA TYR A 157 -4.63 27.99 3.93
C TYR A 157 -5.00 26.62 3.37
N LEU A 158 -5.98 26.59 2.48
CA LEU A 158 -6.64 25.39 1.98
C LEU A 158 -6.79 25.44 0.45
N PRO A 159 -6.91 24.29 -0.22
CA PRO A 159 -7.32 24.24 -1.62
C PRO A 159 -8.68 24.91 -1.80
N VAL A 160 -8.84 25.64 -2.91
CA VAL A 160 -10.07 26.41 -3.22
C VAL A 160 -11.34 25.57 -3.02
N ARG A 161 -11.35 24.34 -3.55
CA ARG A 161 -12.50 23.43 -3.45
C ARG A 161 -12.87 23.07 -2.01
N LEU A 162 -11.87 22.90 -1.14
CA LEU A 162 -12.09 22.57 0.27
C LEU A 162 -12.55 23.79 1.06
N ALA A 163 -11.95 24.96 0.81
CA ALA A 163 -12.37 26.22 1.42
C ALA A 163 -13.83 26.55 1.07
N THR A 164 -14.21 26.46 -0.21
CA THR A 164 -15.59 26.70 -0.65
C THR A 164 -16.57 25.73 0.03
N TYR A 165 -16.22 24.45 0.16
CA TYR A 165 -17.07 23.48 0.82
C TYR A 165 -17.24 23.75 2.32
N LEU A 166 -16.16 24.10 3.02
CA LEU A 166 -16.21 24.43 4.45
C LEU A 166 -16.97 25.73 4.73
N LEU A 167 -16.75 26.77 3.92
CA LEU A 167 -17.38 28.08 4.12
C LEU A 167 -18.87 28.11 3.76
N ASN A 168 -19.33 27.16 2.93
CA ASN A 168 -20.74 27.08 2.51
C ASN A 168 -21.47 25.91 3.18
N GLU A 169 -21.14 24.67 2.81
CA GLU A 169 -21.90 23.48 3.22
C GLU A 169 -21.64 23.05 4.66
N LYS A 170 -20.45 23.33 5.20
CA LYS A 170 -20.03 22.92 6.55
C LYS A 170 -19.69 24.10 7.45
N LYS A 171 -20.28 25.26 7.18
CA LYS A 171 -20.04 26.49 7.94
C LYS A 171 -20.33 26.33 9.43
N GLU A 172 -21.41 25.64 9.76
CA GLU A 172 -21.85 25.37 11.13
C GLU A 172 -20.77 24.64 11.95
N LEU A 173 -19.99 23.75 11.34
CA LEU A 173 -18.92 23.01 12.03
C LEU A 173 -17.78 23.94 12.47
N ILE A 174 -17.43 24.93 11.64
CA ILE A 174 -16.39 25.90 11.96
C ILE A 174 -16.89 26.85 13.05
N GLN A 175 -18.11 27.36 12.91
CA GLN A 175 -18.72 28.26 13.90
C GLN A 175 -18.84 27.58 15.28
N ALA A 176 -19.21 26.31 15.32
CA ALA A 176 -19.27 25.55 16.57
C ALA A 176 -17.92 25.46 17.29
N ILE A 177 -16.80 25.38 16.55
CA ILE A 177 -15.44 25.40 17.13
C ILE A 177 -15.11 26.81 17.63
N GLU A 178 -15.38 27.84 16.82
CA GLU A 178 -15.14 29.24 17.19
C GLU A 178 -15.89 29.63 18.46
N GLU A 179 -17.16 29.27 18.59
CA GLU A 179 -17.99 29.53 19.77
C GLU A 179 -17.49 28.78 21.01
N ARG A 180 -17.16 27.49 20.86
CA ARG A 180 -16.71 26.64 21.98
C ARG A 180 -15.38 27.09 22.56
N HIS A 181 -14.45 27.52 21.70
CA HIS A 181 -13.10 27.91 22.11
C HIS A 181 -12.90 29.43 22.18
N SER A 182 -13.91 30.23 21.83
CA SER A 182 -13.82 31.70 21.77
C SER A 182 -12.64 32.20 20.92
N ILE A 183 -12.39 31.54 19.79
CA ILE A 183 -11.33 31.90 18.82
C ILE A 183 -11.94 32.25 17.46
N THR A 184 -11.18 32.94 16.61
CA THR A 184 -11.54 33.16 15.20
C THR A 184 -10.65 32.31 14.29
N ILE A 185 -11.27 31.55 13.40
CA ILE A 185 -10.59 30.68 12.44
C ILE A 185 -10.73 31.29 11.05
N LYS A 186 -9.63 31.84 10.51
CA LYS A 186 -9.64 32.43 9.17
C LYS A 186 -9.28 31.38 8.12
N LEU A 187 -10.22 31.04 7.24
CA LEU A 187 -9.97 30.14 6.11
C LEU A 187 -9.62 30.95 4.86
N ILE A 188 -8.44 30.69 4.27
CA ILE A 188 -7.97 31.34 3.05
C ILE A 188 -7.83 30.31 1.92
N PRO A 189 -8.57 30.47 0.80
CA PRO A 189 -8.40 29.62 -0.37
C PRO A 189 -7.09 29.96 -1.11
N GLY A 190 -6.23 28.97 -1.32
CA GLY A 190 -5.00 29.07 -2.11
C GLY A 190 -5.05 28.13 -3.32
N PRO A 191 -4.84 28.63 -4.56
CA PRO A 191 -4.82 27.78 -5.76
C PRO A 191 -3.53 26.97 -5.90
N GLU A 192 -2.43 27.42 -5.30
CA GLU A 192 -1.13 26.73 -5.26
C GLU A 192 -1.05 25.56 -4.26
N ILE A 193 -2.13 25.25 -3.53
CA ILE A 193 -2.14 24.19 -2.52
C ILE A 193 -2.73 22.91 -3.12
N ASP A 194 -1.99 21.81 -3.01
CA ASP A 194 -2.44 20.49 -3.44
C ASP A 194 -3.72 20.06 -2.75
N ALA A 195 -4.58 19.33 -3.47
CA ALA A 195 -5.94 18.99 -3.03
C ALA A 195 -6.05 18.31 -1.66
N THR A 196 -4.99 17.64 -1.19
CA THR A 196 -4.91 16.93 0.09
C THR A 196 -4.13 17.67 1.17
N SER A 197 -3.46 18.77 0.81
CA SER A 197 -2.57 19.53 1.68
C SER A 197 -3.28 20.74 2.30
N HIS A 198 -2.77 21.20 3.45
CA HIS A 198 -3.23 22.41 4.13
C HIS A 198 -2.06 23.01 4.91
N LEU A 199 -2.12 24.31 5.19
CA LEU A 199 -1.10 25.01 5.97
C LEU A 199 -1.77 25.83 7.07
N ILE A 200 -1.19 25.82 8.27
CA ILE A 200 -1.73 26.55 9.42
C ILE A 200 -0.73 27.60 9.86
N ASP A 201 -1.18 28.85 9.90
CA ASP A 201 -0.47 29.98 10.45
C ASP A 201 -1.00 30.29 11.86
N ARG A 202 -0.27 29.83 12.87
CA ARG A 202 -0.57 30.07 14.30
C ARG A 202 -0.22 31.49 14.75
N GLU A 203 0.58 32.23 13.97
CA GLU A 203 1.06 33.57 14.34
C GLU A 203 0.21 34.70 13.73
N ASN A 204 -0.80 34.37 12.90
CA ASN A 204 -1.60 35.34 12.13
C ASN A 204 -0.74 36.40 11.44
N LEU A 205 0.31 35.95 10.76
CA LEU A 205 1.17 36.83 9.99
C LEU A 205 0.40 37.35 8.77
N SER A 206 0.87 38.47 8.22
CA SER A 206 0.36 38.91 6.92
C SER A 206 0.64 37.85 5.85
N GLU A 207 -0.22 37.73 4.84
CA GLU A 207 -0.10 36.71 3.79
C GLU A 207 1.28 36.73 3.11
N GLN A 208 1.86 37.91 2.94
CA GLN A 208 3.21 38.11 2.39
C GLN A 208 4.32 37.60 3.35
N ALA A 209 4.19 37.83 4.66
CA ALA A 209 5.14 37.35 5.65
C ALA A 209 5.04 35.82 5.84
N PHE A 210 3.84 35.24 5.70
CA PHE A 210 3.64 33.80 5.75
C PHE A 210 4.19 33.08 4.51
N LYS A 211 3.92 33.61 3.30
CA LYS A 211 4.53 33.11 2.05
C LYS A 211 6.06 33.26 2.07
N ALA A 212 6.59 34.33 2.66
CA ALA A 212 8.04 34.50 2.86
C ALA A 212 8.61 33.46 3.83
N LYS A 213 7.94 33.17 4.97
CA LYS A 213 8.33 32.09 5.88
C LYS A 213 8.29 30.71 5.21
N LEU A 214 7.29 30.45 4.37
CA LEU A 214 7.20 29.20 3.59
C LEU A 214 8.36 29.07 2.60
N ASN A 215 8.71 30.14 1.88
CA ASN A 215 9.80 30.12 0.91
C ASN A 215 11.20 30.05 1.58
N THR A 216 11.36 30.59 2.78
CA THR A 216 12.60 30.39 3.57
C THR A 216 12.71 28.98 4.15
N LYS A 217 11.58 28.26 4.28
CA LYS A 217 11.55 26.81 4.49
C LYS A 217 11.54 26.10 3.12
N THR A 218 12.58 26.30 2.31
CA THR A 218 13.00 25.25 1.36
C THR A 218 12.99 23.92 2.12
N PRO A 219 12.48 22.81 1.55
CA PRO A 219 12.43 21.55 2.25
C PRO A 219 13.88 21.18 2.58
N GLN A 220 14.27 21.37 3.84
CA GLN A 220 15.15 20.41 4.46
C GLN A 220 14.37 19.11 4.30
N LYS A 221 14.71 18.33 3.27
CA LYS A 221 14.68 16.89 3.41
C LYS A 221 15.26 16.67 4.79
N GLU A 222 14.43 16.29 5.75
CA GLU A 222 14.90 15.55 6.90
C GLU A 222 15.51 14.29 6.29
N ASN A 223 16.77 14.43 5.85
CA ASN A 223 17.70 13.35 5.85
C ASN A 223 17.71 12.94 7.32
N LYS A 224 16.86 11.96 7.66
CA LYS A 224 17.18 10.99 8.69
C LYS A 224 18.49 10.36 8.24
N ASN A 225 19.59 11.06 8.50
CA ASN A 225 20.88 10.46 8.68
C ASN A 225 20.68 9.51 9.84
N ILE A 226 20.30 8.26 9.52
CA ILE A 226 20.54 7.12 10.38
C ILE A 226 22.05 6.94 10.35
N ASN A 227 22.76 7.88 10.99
CA ASN A 227 24.15 7.70 11.30
C ASN A 227 24.19 6.74 12.48
N LYS A 228 24.97 5.70 12.27
CA LYS A 228 25.24 4.61 13.17
C LYS A 228 25.75 5.18 14.50
N ASP A 229 24.91 5.12 15.53
CA ASP A 229 25.37 4.89 16.90
C ASP A 229 24.33 4.02 17.59
N LYS A 230 24.42 2.71 17.31
CA LYS A 230 23.83 1.70 18.19
C LYS A 230 24.72 1.57 19.42
N THR A 231 24.60 2.50 20.35
CA THR A 231 24.87 2.18 21.75
C THR A 231 23.77 1.23 22.19
N TYR A 232 24.09 -0.07 22.18
CA TYR A 232 23.23 -1.11 22.73
C TYR A 232 22.93 -0.75 24.19
N GLN A 233 21.73 -0.27 24.47
CA GLN A 233 21.22 -0.26 25.83
C GLN A 233 21.10 -1.73 26.26
N LYS A 234 21.93 -2.12 27.24
CA LYS A 234 21.80 -3.43 27.89
C LYS A 234 20.39 -3.54 28.46
N ALA A 235 19.70 -4.62 28.10
CA ALA A 235 18.40 -4.95 28.69
C ALA A 235 18.50 -4.94 30.23
N LEU A 236 17.58 -4.23 30.88
CA LEU A 236 17.47 -4.15 32.35
C LEU A 236 16.98 -5.45 33.02
N VAL A 237 16.71 -6.50 32.24
CA VAL A 237 16.25 -7.79 32.74
C VAL A 237 17.25 -8.87 32.33
N THR A 238 18.06 -9.28 33.30
CA THR A 238 18.92 -10.45 33.20
C THR A 238 18.04 -11.69 33.14
N ALA A 239 18.25 -12.55 32.14
CA ALA A 239 17.58 -13.84 32.06
C ALA A 239 17.83 -14.63 33.35
N VAL A 240 16.75 -15.04 34.02
CA VAL A 240 16.82 -15.94 35.18
C VAL A 240 17.19 -17.32 34.65
N THR A 241 18.46 -17.69 34.76
CA THR A 241 18.91 -19.06 34.53
C THR A 241 18.50 -19.93 35.72
N PRO A 242 17.72 -21.02 35.54
CA PRO A 242 17.44 -21.95 36.63
C PRO A 242 18.75 -22.61 37.12
N LYS A 243 18.94 -22.65 38.44
CA LYS A 243 20.17 -23.15 39.12
C LYS A 243 20.32 -24.68 39.09
N THR A 244 19.47 -25.42 38.40
CA THR A 244 19.47 -26.88 38.43
C THR A 244 19.83 -27.46 37.06
N THR A 245 20.86 -28.30 37.05
CA THR A 245 21.25 -29.09 35.88
C THR A 245 20.16 -30.11 35.55
N PRO A 246 19.81 -30.32 34.26
CA PRO A 246 18.85 -31.35 33.86
C PRO A 246 19.30 -32.74 34.33
N PRO A 247 18.38 -33.60 34.80
CA PRO A 247 18.72 -34.96 35.21
C PRO A 247 19.21 -35.79 34.00
N LYS A 248 20.28 -36.58 34.21
CA LYS A 248 20.85 -37.45 33.18
C LYS A 248 19.83 -38.54 32.76
N PRO A 249 19.74 -38.87 31.46
CA PRO A 249 18.88 -39.95 30.99
C PRO A 249 19.35 -41.30 31.52
N LYS A 250 18.40 -42.13 32.01
CA LYS A 250 18.65 -43.50 32.45
C LYS A 250 18.96 -44.39 31.25
N SER A 251 20.10 -45.08 31.25
CA SER A 251 20.45 -46.08 30.25
C SER A 251 19.59 -47.33 30.45
N ASN A 252 18.64 -47.55 29.55
CA ASN A 252 17.94 -48.84 29.46
C ASN A 252 18.85 -49.84 28.73
N ASN A 253 19.43 -50.77 29.50
CA ASN A 253 20.00 -52.00 28.96
C ASN A 253 18.87 -52.82 28.32
N LYS A 254 18.76 -52.82 27.00
CA LYS A 254 18.05 -53.88 26.27
C LYS A 254 19.03 -55.02 26.01
N GLN A 255 18.75 -56.14 26.67
CA GLN A 255 19.38 -57.44 26.44
C GLN A 255 19.20 -57.86 24.98
N LYS A 256 20.26 -58.44 24.44
CA LYS A 256 20.33 -59.10 23.13
C LYS A 256 19.41 -60.32 23.08
N LEU A 257 18.69 -60.45 21.98
CA LEU A 257 18.36 -61.72 21.31
C LEU A 257 18.68 -61.52 19.83
#